data_AF-A0A382RJK8-F1
#
_entry.id   AF-A0A382RJK8-F1
#
_cell.length_a   1.000
_cell.length_b   1.000
_cell.length_c   1.000
_cell.angle_alpha   90.00
_cell.angle_beta   90.00
_cell.angle_gamma   90.00
#
_symmetry.space_group_name_H-M   'P 1'
#
loop_
_entity.id
_entity.type
_entity.pdbx_description
1 polymer ?
#
loop_
_entity_poly.entity_id
_entity_poly.type
_entity_poly.pdbx_seq_one_letter_code
_entity_poly.pdbx_strand_id
1 'polypeptide(L)'
;MKNFRFKSSFGLKTLYSFSAFIVILTVAGFLGRFWWAFDLACHFRVQYFWILMLSATLFTFWKKWVACILVIIFALINAIVFIPYLTIVKPIQVGSPKIRVLAINLDLRNSSHERIVSFINKSQPELLILEELSEGWEDGLRETLAKFPYFVRLRYSDVYSAEKDIVKSLGDIWEKHKLSIGLFSKLPFESTKLGHLETYAMPYVMAQFKFNEKPFTLFGTHLMSPIGSVRSKIRNKQIDALIQQIQTINQPTVLLGDLNITPWSPFFKDFIQKTGLKETR
;
A
#
# COMPACT_ATOMS: atom_id res chain seq x y z
N MET A 1 38.12 -40.89 -3.41
CA MET A 1 37.18 -39.75 -3.32
C MET A 1 37.04 -39.11 -4.70
N LYS A 2 35.97 -39.43 -5.45
CA LYS A 2 35.77 -38.98 -6.84
C LYS A 2 35.29 -37.53 -6.88
N ASN A 3 35.93 -36.76 -7.74
CA ASN A 3 35.74 -35.34 -8.01
C ASN A 3 34.29 -34.94 -8.33
N PHE A 4 33.69 -34.11 -7.47
CA PHE A 4 32.46 -33.35 -7.72
C PHE A 4 32.67 -32.15 -8.67
N ARG A 5 33.62 -32.24 -9.61
CA ARG A 5 34.07 -31.08 -10.42
C ARG A 5 33.16 -30.74 -11.61
N PHE A 6 32.23 -31.62 -12.00
CA PHE A 6 31.41 -31.44 -13.22
C PHE A 6 30.01 -30.83 -13.01
N LYS A 7 29.54 -30.66 -11.76
CA LYS A 7 28.27 -29.96 -11.44
C LYS A 7 28.44 -28.50 -10.99
N SER A 8 29.68 -28.05 -10.71
CA SER A 8 29.93 -26.72 -10.15
C SER A 8 29.82 -25.59 -11.16
N SER A 9 30.10 -25.81 -12.46
CA SER A 9 30.09 -24.73 -13.45
C SER A 9 28.67 -24.29 -13.82
N PHE A 10 27.72 -25.22 -13.91
CA PHE A 10 26.32 -24.90 -14.22
C PHE A 10 25.69 -24.13 -13.06
N GLY A 11 25.78 -24.66 -11.84
CA GLY A 11 25.25 -23.99 -10.64
C GLY A 11 25.85 -22.60 -10.43
N LEU A 12 27.16 -22.45 -10.66
CA LEU A 12 27.81 -21.15 -10.55
C LEU A 12 27.34 -20.17 -11.64
N LYS A 13 27.22 -20.60 -12.90
CA LYS A 13 26.67 -19.76 -13.98
C LYS A 13 25.24 -19.31 -13.67
N THR A 14 24.40 -20.22 -13.20
CA THR A 14 23.03 -19.90 -12.77
C THR A 14 23.03 -18.88 -11.63
N LEU A 15 23.91 -19.02 -10.63
CA LEU A 15 24.02 -18.05 -9.54
C LEU A 15 24.46 -16.67 -10.04
N TYR A 16 25.42 -16.60 -10.97
CA TYR A 16 25.83 -15.33 -11.60
C TYR A 16 24.66 -14.67 -12.33
N SER A 17 23.98 -15.40 -13.23
CA SER A 17 22.86 -14.86 -14.00
C SER A 17 21.71 -14.40 -13.11
N PHE A 18 21.37 -15.20 -12.09
CA PHE A 18 20.31 -14.85 -11.15
C PHE A 18 20.67 -13.61 -10.32
N SER A 19 21.89 -13.56 -9.76
CA SER A 19 22.34 -12.42 -8.98
C SER A 19 22.41 -11.15 -9.83
N ALA A 20 22.90 -11.25 -11.07
CA ALA A 20 22.94 -10.14 -12.01
C ALA A 20 21.53 -9.61 -12.32
N PHE A 21 20.55 -10.50 -12.50
CA PHE A 21 19.16 -10.10 -12.68
C PHE A 21 18.61 -9.31 -11.48
N ILE A 22 18.87 -9.74 -10.24
CA ILE A 22 18.45 -9.01 -9.04
C ILE A 22 19.16 -7.65 -8.90
N VAL A 23 20.44 -7.58 -9.29
CA VAL A 23 21.18 -6.30 -9.37
C VAL A 23 20.53 -5.37 -10.40
N ILE A 24 20.17 -5.87 -11.58
CA ILE A 24 19.46 -5.10 -12.61
C ILE A 24 18.12 -4.58 -12.07
N LEU A 25 17.33 -5.43 -11.39
CA LEU A 25 16.08 -5.00 -10.76
C LEU A 25 16.30 -3.94 -9.67
N THR A 26 17.40 -4.04 -8.91
CA THR A 26 17.80 -3.04 -7.92
C THR A 26 18.03 -1.68 -8.59
N VAL A 27 18.79 -1.64 -9.69
CA VAL A 27 19.06 -0.40 -10.43
C VAL A 27 17.78 0.12 -11.09
N ALA A 28 17.03 -0.76 -11.76
CA ALA A 28 15.76 -0.42 -12.40
C ALA A 28 14.76 0.21 -11.42
N GLY A 29 14.71 -0.28 -10.18
CA GLY A 29 13.82 0.30 -9.16
C GLY A 29 14.11 1.76 -8.80
N PHE A 30 15.29 2.31 -9.12
CA PHE A 30 15.57 3.75 -8.95
C PHE A 30 15.04 4.58 -10.13
N LEU A 31 14.72 3.95 -11.25
CA LEU A 31 14.21 4.55 -12.47
C LEU A 31 12.67 4.52 -12.53
N GLY A 32 12.00 4.32 -11.39
CA GLY A 32 10.53 4.13 -11.33
C GLY A 32 9.70 5.28 -11.91
N ARG A 33 10.28 6.48 -12.03
CA ARG A 33 9.62 7.63 -12.67
C ARG A 33 9.47 7.48 -14.19
N PHE A 34 10.31 6.68 -14.84
CA PHE A 34 10.37 6.60 -16.30
C PHE A 34 9.45 5.54 -16.90
N TRP A 35 9.20 4.44 -16.17
CA TRP A 35 8.41 3.34 -16.71
C TRP A 35 7.74 2.51 -15.59
N TRP A 36 6.53 2.02 -15.86
CA TRP A 36 5.72 1.32 -14.85
C TRP A 36 6.40 0.05 -14.31
N ALA A 37 7.15 -0.69 -15.13
CA ALA A 37 7.84 -1.88 -14.65
C ALA A 37 9.05 -1.54 -13.76
N PHE A 38 9.67 -0.37 -13.97
CA PHE A 38 10.71 0.15 -13.08
C PHE A 38 10.10 0.58 -11.74
N ASP A 39 8.91 1.18 -11.73
CA ASP A 39 8.17 1.46 -10.50
C ASP A 39 7.83 0.15 -9.78
N LEU A 40 7.32 -0.85 -10.50
CA LEU A 40 7.04 -2.17 -9.94
C LEU A 40 8.29 -2.81 -9.33
N ALA A 41 9.44 -2.72 -10.01
CA ALA A 41 10.72 -3.22 -9.51
C ALA A 41 11.14 -2.52 -8.20
N CYS A 42 10.69 -1.30 -7.94
CA CYS A 42 11.02 -0.58 -6.72
C CYS A 42 10.39 -1.19 -5.47
N HIS A 43 9.32 -1.97 -5.57
CA HIS A 43 8.56 -2.46 -4.40
C HIS A 43 9.24 -3.60 -3.63
N PHE A 44 10.15 -4.36 -4.26
CA PHE A 44 10.68 -5.62 -3.70
C PHE A 44 12.08 -5.50 -3.07
N ARG A 45 12.44 -4.31 -2.55
CA ARG A 45 13.79 -4.02 -2.02
C ARG A 45 14.23 -4.99 -0.91
N VAL A 46 13.31 -5.34 -0.01
CA VAL A 46 13.59 -6.25 1.11
C VAL A 46 13.89 -7.66 0.60
N GLN A 47 13.15 -8.12 -0.41
CA GLN A 47 13.34 -9.42 -1.05
C GLN A 47 14.68 -9.44 -1.79
N TYR A 48 15.01 -8.37 -2.54
CA TYR A 48 16.30 -8.26 -3.23
C TYR A 48 17.47 -8.31 -2.25
N PHE A 49 17.37 -7.62 -1.11
CA PHE A 49 18.39 -7.69 -0.07
C PHE A 49 18.64 -9.13 0.39
N TRP A 50 17.61 -9.86 0.80
CA TRP A 50 17.79 -11.23 1.30
C TRP A 50 18.29 -12.20 0.22
N ILE A 51 17.81 -12.06 -1.02
CA ILE A 51 18.29 -12.85 -2.14
C ILE A 51 19.77 -12.57 -2.41
N LEU A 52 20.20 -11.31 -2.42
CA LEU A 52 21.60 -10.94 -2.64
C LEU A 52 22.50 -11.38 -1.47
N MET A 53 22.01 -11.32 -0.23
CA MET A 53 22.73 -11.85 0.93
C MET A 53 22.92 -13.37 0.84
N LEU A 54 21.89 -14.11 0.41
CA LEU A 54 22.00 -15.54 0.14
C LEU A 54 23.03 -15.82 -0.96
N SER A 55 22.99 -15.05 -2.06
CA SER A 55 23.99 -15.14 -3.13
C SER A 55 25.41 -14.88 -2.62
N ALA A 56 25.61 -13.92 -1.71
CA ALA A 56 26.91 -13.62 -1.11
C ALA A 56 27.47 -14.82 -0.33
N THR A 57 26.63 -15.48 0.48
CA THR A 57 27.00 -16.71 1.20
C THR A 57 27.45 -17.81 0.23
N LEU A 58 26.71 -18.01 -0.87
CA LEU A 58 27.04 -19.02 -1.88
C LEU A 58 28.33 -18.69 -2.65
N PHE A 59 28.55 -17.41 -3.01
CA PHE A 59 29.81 -16.99 -3.63
C PHE A 59 31.02 -17.16 -2.70
N THR A 60 30.83 -16.98 -1.39
CA THR A 60 31.87 -17.21 -0.38
C THR A 60 32.28 -18.69 -0.34
N PHE A 61 31.30 -19.61 -0.36
CA PHE A 61 31.56 -21.06 -0.43
C PHE A 61 32.39 -21.45 -1.67
N TRP A 62 32.15 -20.81 -2.81
CA TRP A 62 32.92 -21.01 -4.05
C TRP A 62 34.14 -20.09 -4.21
N LYS A 63 34.52 -19.34 -3.16
CA LYS A 63 35.68 -18.43 -3.13
C LYS A 63 35.65 -17.36 -4.25
N LYS A 64 34.46 -16.93 -4.66
CA LYS A 64 34.24 -15.88 -5.68
C LYS A 64 34.12 -14.51 -5.01
N TRP A 65 35.23 -14.04 -4.45
CA TRP A 65 35.27 -12.83 -3.61
C TRP A 65 34.77 -11.57 -4.32
N VAL A 66 35.15 -11.34 -5.58
CA VAL A 66 34.69 -10.17 -6.34
C VAL A 66 33.16 -10.18 -6.49
N ALA A 67 32.58 -11.32 -6.86
CA ALA A 67 31.14 -11.47 -6.99
C ALA A 67 30.43 -11.28 -5.65
N CYS A 68 30.99 -11.85 -4.57
CA CYS A 68 30.50 -11.68 -3.20
C CYS A 68 30.45 -10.20 -2.79
N ILE A 69 31.56 -9.46 -2.98
CA ILE A 69 31.63 -8.03 -2.66
C ILE A 69 30.59 -7.23 -3.46
N LEU A 70 30.46 -7.49 -4.76
CA LEU A 70 29.49 -6.79 -5.61
C LEU A 70 28.05 -7.01 -5.14
N VAL A 71 27.63 -8.26 -4.87
CA VAL A 71 26.26 -8.51 -4.39
C VAL A 71 26.02 -7.93 -3.00
N ILE A 72 27.04 -7.89 -2.12
CA ILE A 72 26.93 -7.24 -0.81
C ILE A 72 26.70 -5.73 -0.98
N ILE A 73 27.42 -5.05 -1.88
CA ILE A 73 27.21 -3.62 -2.15
C ILE A 73 25.75 -3.37 -2.57
N PHE A 74 25.22 -4.14 -3.51
CA PHE A 74 23.82 -3.98 -3.95
C PHE A 74 22.80 -4.39 -2.88
N ALA A 75 23.11 -5.36 -2.03
CA ALA A 75 22.29 -5.67 -0.87
C ALA A 75 22.22 -4.45 0.07
N LEU A 76 23.37 -3.86 0.41
CA LEU A 76 23.45 -2.67 1.26
C LEU A 76 22.72 -1.46 0.64
N ILE A 77 22.78 -1.28 -0.68
CA ILE A 77 21.99 -0.24 -1.37
C ILE A 77 20.49 -0.44 -1.12
N ASN A 78 19.97 -1.66 -1.23
CA ASN A 78 18.57 -1.94 -0.92
C ASN A 78 18.27 -1.70 0.58
N ALA A 79 19.17 -2.11 1.46
CA ALA A 79 19.05 -1.92 2.90
C ALA A 79 18.95 -0.44 3.29
N ILE A 80 19.83 0.42 2.75
CA ILE A 80 19.79 1.87 2.98
C ILE A 80 18.42 2.46 2.62
N VAL A 81 17.76 1.92 1.60
CA VAL A 81 16.45 2.41 1.14
C VAL A 81 15.31 2.00 2.09
N PHE A 82 15.28 0.75 2.58
CA PHE A 82 14.16 0.28 3.41
C PHE A 82 14.39 0.42 4.93
N ILE A 83 15.65 0.45 5.41
CA ILE A 83 15.97 0.55 6.85
C ILE A 83 15.29 1.74 7.53
N PRO A 84 15.22 2.96 6.93
CA PRO A 84 14.53 4.08 7.54
C PRO A 84 13.04 3.81 7.83
N TYR A 85 12.42 2.85 7.14
CA TYR A 85 11.02 2.46 7.32
C TYR A 85 10.85 1.22 8.22
N LEU A 86 11.95 0.62 8.68
CA LEU A 86 11.96 -0.44 9.69
C LEU A 86 12.10 0.12 11.11
N THR A 87 12.57 1.35 11.25
CA THR A 87 12.68 1.96 12.57
C THR A 87 11.29 2.10 13.15
N ILE A 88 11.05 1.43 14.27
CA ILE A 88 9.81 1.59 15.02
C ILE A 88 9.75 3.05 15.43
N VAL A 89 8.87 3.84 14.80
CA VAL A 89 8.50 5.15 15.33
C VAL A 89 8.01 4.89 16.74
N LYS A 90 8.81 5.32 17.73
CA LYS A 90 8.39 5.23 19.13
C LYS A 90 7.06 5.95 19.20
N PRO A 91 5.98 5.28 19.64
CA PRO A 91 4.69 5.93 19.72
C PRO A 91 4.89 7.16 20.59
N ILE A 92 4.62 8.33 20.01
CA ILE A 92 4.65 9.57 20.76
C ILE A 92 3.64 9.37 21.90
N GLN A 93 4.11 9.47 23.14
CA GLN A 93 3.22 9.42 24.29
C GLN A 93 2.39 10.70 24.29
N VAL A 94 1.30 10.67 23.55
CA VAL A 94 0.26 11.69 23.61
C VAL A 94 -0.55 11.40 24.88
N GLY A 95 -0.85 12.43 25.66
CA GLY A 95 -1.84 12.32 26.74
C GLY A 95 -3.22 11.93 26.20
N SER A 96 -4.14 11.60 27.10
CA SER A 96 -5.56 11.48 26.75
C SER A 96 -6.16 12.87 26.47
N PRO A 97 -7.19 12.99 25.61
CA PRO A 97 -7.92 11.90 24.95
C PRO A 97 -7.29 11.44 23.63
N LYS A 98 -7.53 10.18 23.24
CA LYS A 98 -7.05 9.59 21.97
C LYS A 98 -8.23 9.05 21.17
N ILE A 99 -8.12 9.10 19.86
CA ILE A 99 -9.02 8.41 18.93
C ILE A 99 -8.26 7.26 18.28
N ARG A 100 -8.90 6.10 18.15
CA ARG A 100 -8.36 4.98 17.42
C ARG A 100 -9.06 4.84 16.09
N VAL A 101 -8.25 4.81 15.04
CA VAL A 101 -8.69 4.60 13.67
C VAL A 101 -8.11 3.28 13.17
N LEU A 102 -8.93 2.48 12.49
CA LEU A 102 -8.52 1.22 11.89
C LEU A 102 -8.87 1.22 10.40
N ALA A 103 -7.92 0.86 9.54
CA ALA A 103 -8.15 0.64 8.11
C ALA A 103 -7.78 -0.79 7.74
N ILE A 104 -8.62 -1.46 6.96
CA ILE A 104 -8.44 -2.85 6.54
C ILE A 104 -8.86 -3.00 5.08
N ASN A 105 -7.93 -3.40 4.21
CA ASN A 105 -8.29 -4.06 2.96
C ASN A 105 -8.69 -5.51 3.28
N LEU A 106 -9.95 -5.85 2.98
CA LEU A 106 -10.55 -7.13 3.37
C LEU A 106 -10.11 -8.30 2.49
N ASP A 107 -9.56 -8.05 1.29
CA ASP A 107 -9.30 -9.00 0.22
C ASP A 107 -10.55 -9.81 -0.18
N LEU A 108 -11.04 -9.62 -1.40
CA LEU A 108 -12.22 -10.33 -1.90
C LEU A 108 -12.10 -11.87 -1.86
N ARG A 109 -10.88 -12.43 -1.80
CA ARG A 109 -10.62 -13.88 -1.74
C ARG A 109 -10.63 -14.42 -0.31
N ASN A 110 -10.56 -13.54 0.69
CA ASN A 110 -10.59 -13.92 2.08
C ASN A 110 -12.05 -14.07 2.54
N SER A 111 -12.37 -15.21 3.16
CA SER A 111 -13.69 -15.50 3.72
C SER A 111 -13.65 -15.66 5.26
N SER A 112 -12.52 -15.37 5.89
CA SER A 112 -12.33 -15.55 7.33
C SER A 112 -12.97 -14.42 8.14
N HIS A 113 -14.31 -14.32 8.09
CA HIS A 113 -15.08 -13.26 8.75
C HIS A 113 -14.77 -13.17 10.26
N GLU A 114 -14.73 -14.31 10.95
CA GLU A 114 -14.46 -14.37 12.39
C GLU A 114 -13.12 -13.75 12.79
N ARG A 115 -12.07 -13.91 11.96
CA ARG A 115 -10.76 -13.32 12.24
C ARG A 115 -10.81 -11.79 12.16
N ILE A 116 -11.53 -11.25 11.18
CA ILE A 116 -11.72 -9.81 11.03
C ILE A 116 -12.60 -9.26 12.17
N VAL A 117 -13.69 -9.94 12.51
CA VAL A 117 -14.53 -9.58 13.67
C VAL A 117 -13.70 -9.57 14.95
N SER A 118 -12.92 -10.62 15.22
CA SER A 118 -12.04 -10.71 16.38
C SER A 118 -11.02 -9.58 16.39
N PHE A 119 -10.44 -9.24 15.23
CA PHE A 119 -9.45 -8.18 15.13
C PHE A 119 -10.06 -6.78 15.37
N ILE A 120 -11.24 -6.50 14.82
CA ILE A 120 -11.96 -5.23 15.06
C ILE A 120 -12.36 -5.13 16.54
N ASN A 121 -12.92 -6.19 17.13
CA ASN A 121 -13.30 -6.22 18.54
C ASN A 121 -12.10 -6.07 19.47
N LYS A 122 -10.95 -6.69 19.16
CA LYS A 122 -9.73 -6.54 19.96
C LYS A 122 -9.14 -5.13 19.82
N SER A 123 -9.22 -4.56 18.62
CA SER A 123 -8.67 -3.23 18.34
C SER A 123 -9.51 -2.13 18.97
N GLN A 124 -10.83 -2.29 19.12
CA GLN A 124 -11.74 -1.28 19.65
C GLN A 124 -11.63 0.08 18.94
N PRO A 125 -11.72 0.16 17.59
CA PRO A 125 -11.66 1.44 16.90
C PRO A 125 -12.92 2.29 17.15
N GLU A 126 -12.75 3.62 17.14
CA GLU A 126 -13.83 4.59 17.03
C GLU A 126 -14.18 4.86 15.57
N LEU A 127 -13.19 4.83 14.67
CA LEU A 127 -13.35 5.00 13.24
C LEU A 127 -12.78 3.78 12.50
N LEU A 128 -13.53 3.23 11.56
CA LEU A 128 -13.20 2.03 10.81
C LEU A 128 -13.35 2.30 9.31
N ILE A 129 -12.27 2.09 8.56
CA ILE A 129 -12.25 2.12 7.09
C ILE A 129 -12.12 0.69 6.59
N LEU A 130 -13.04 0.27 5.73
CA LEU A 130 -13.01 -1.05 5.08
C LEU A 130 -12.89 -0.86 3.57
N GLU A 131 -11.86 -1.47 2.99
CA GLU A 131 -11.59 -1.49 1.56
C GLU A 131 -11.86 -2.89 1.01
N GLU A 132 -12.20 -2.99 -0.27
CA GLU A 132 -12.70 -4.23 -0.88
C GLU A 132 -13.91 -4.84 -0.15
N LEU A 133 -14.76 -3.97 0.42
CA LEU A 133 -15.98 -4.37 1.10
C LEU A 133 -17.01 -4.86 0.06
N SER A 134 -17.19 -6.19 0.01
CA SER A 134 -18.18 -6.89 -0.80
C SER A 134 -19.50 -7.10 -0.04
N GLU A 135 -20.57 -7.48 -0.73
CA GLU A 135 -21.84 -7.85 -0.07
C GLU A 135 -21.65 -9.01 0.93
N GLY A 136 -20.83 -10.02 0.59
CA GLY A 136 -20.53 -11.13 1.49
C GLY A 136 -19.80 -10.69 2.77
N TRP A 137 -18.91 -9.71 2.66
CA TRP A 137 -18.26 -9.10 3.83
C TRP A 137 -19.24 -8.27 4.67
N GLU A 138 -20.17 -7.56 4.05
CA GLU A 138 -21.21 -6.80 4.77
C GLU A 138 -22.11 -7.73 5.59
N ASP A 139 -22.54 -8.85 5.01
CA ASP A 139 -23.32 -9.86 5.71
C ASP A 139 -22.51 -10.49 6.87
N GLY A 140 -21.26 -10.87 6.58
CA GLY A 140 -20.35 -11.47 7.57
C GLY A 140 -19.98 -10.55 8.73
N LEU A 141 -19.98 -9.23 8.50
CA LEU A 141 -19.62 -8.22 9.50
C LEU A 141 -20.83 -7.49 10.09
N ARG A 142 -22.06 -7.86 9.69
CA ARG A 142 -23.31 -7.14 10.03
C ARG A 142 -23.41 -6.71 11.49
N GLU A 143 -23.20 -7.64 12.43
CA GLU A 143 -23.29 -7.36 13.86
C GLU A 143 -22.16 -6.45 14.37
N THR A 144 -20.99 -6.52 13.75
CA THR A 144 -19.84 -5.68 14.09
C THR A 144 -20.03 -4.27 13.55
N LEU A 145 -20.52 -4.13 12.31
CA LEU A 145 -20.80 -2.85 11.67
C LEU A 145 -21.98 -2.13 12.35
N ALA A 146 -22.96 -2.86 12.90
CA ALA A 146 -24.05 -2.29 13.69
C ALA A 146 -23.59 -1.50 14.93
N LYS A 147 -22.35 -1.70 15.40
CA LYS A 147 -21.75 -0.94 16.51
C LYS A 147 -21.26 0.47 16.09
N PHE A 148 -21.33 0.80 14.81
CA PHE A 148 -20.93 2.08 14.24
C PHE A 148 -22.17 2.81 13.70
N PRO A 149 -22.82 3.68 14.50
CA PRO A 149 -24.10 4.31 14.13
C PRO A 149 -24.00 5.26 12.93
N TYR A 150 -22.81 5.76 12.60
CA TYR A 150 -22.59 6.65 11.47
C TYR A 150 -21.74 5.95 10.41
N PHE A 151 -22.21 5.87 9.18
CA PHE A 151 -21.42 5.29 8.10
C PHE A 151 -21.72 5.92 6.75
N VAL A 152 -20.71 5.86 5.87
CA VAL A 152 -20.84 6.18 4.45
C VAL A 152 -20.08 5.14 3.62
N ARG A 153 -20.59 4.84 2.43
CA ARG A 153 -20.05 3.83 1.53
C ARG A 153 -20.03 4.35 0.10
N LEU A 154 -18.95 4.07 -0.61
CA LEU A 154 -18.81 4.37 -2.03
C LEU A 154 -18.55 3.07 -2.78
N ARG A 155 -19.47 2.66 -3.67
CA ARG A 155 -19.23 1.53 -4.57
C ARG A 155 -18.17 1.97 -5.57
N TYR A 156 -17.23 1.09 -5.84
CA TYR A 156 -16.20 1.41 -6.81
C TYR A 156 -16.75 1.51 -8.23
N SER A 157 -17.82 0.76 -8.54
CA SER A 157 -18.55 0.90 -9.82
C SER A 157 -18.98 2.34 -10.07
N ASP A 158 -19.43 3.06 -9.04
CA ASP A 158 -19.94 4.44 -9.15
C ASP A 158 -18.83 5.45 -9.45
N VAL A 159 -17.59 5.09 -9.11
CA VAL A 159 -16.40 5.90 -9.35
C VAL A 159 -15.84 5.63 -10.74
N TYR A 160 -15.78 4.35 -11.11
CA TYR A 160 -15.14 3.90 -12.34
C TYR A 160 -16.08 3.90 -13.55
N SER A 161 -17.40 3.99 -13.35
CA SER A 161 -18.38 4.10 -14.44
C SER A 161 -18.21 5.36 -15.31
N ALA A 162 -17.50 6.38 -14.82
CA ALA A 162 -17.13 7.56 -15.59
C ALA A 162 -16.00 7.30 -16.60
N GLU A 163 -15.25 6.19 -16.47
CA GLU A 163 -14.10 5.81 -17.30
C GLU A 163 -14.30 4.41 -17.93
N LYS A 164 -15.48 4.13 -18.51
CA LYS A 164 -15.92 2.79 -18.97
C LYS A 164 -14.88 2.00 -19.76
N ASP A 165 -14.12 2.64 -20.66
CA ASP A 165 -13.12 1.96 -21.50
C ASP A 165 -11.90 1.48 -20.70
N ILE A 166 -11.56 2.19 -19.62
CA ILE A 166 -10.47 1.82 -18.71
C ILE A 166 -10.90 0.63 -17.84
N VAL A 167 -12.12 0.65 -17.30
CA VAL A 167 -12.68 -0.43 -16.47
C VAL A 167 -12.75 -1.75 -17.22
N LYS A 168 -13.15 -1.70 -18.49
CA LYS A 168 -13.27 -2.89 -19.35
C LYS A 168 -11.96 -3.66 -19.48
N SER A 169 -10.82 -2.97 -19.39
CA SER A 169 -9.49 -3.58 -19.43
C SER A 169 -9.03 -4.22 -18.11
N LEU A 170 -9.69 -3.89 -16.99
CA LEU A 170 -9.32 -4.31 -15.63
C LEU A 170 -10.10 -5.54 -15.14
N GLY A 171 -11.04 -6.02 -15.95
CA GLY A 171 -11.95 -7.11 -15.61
C GLY A 171 -13.06 -6.63 -14.67
N ASP A 172 -14.28 -7.11 -14.94
CA ASP A 172 -15.51 -6.70 -14.23
C ASP A 172 -15.57 -7.20 -12.77
N ILE A 173 -14.44 -7.49 -12.11
CA ILE A 173 -14.38 -8.00 -10.74
C ILE A 173 -15.09 -7.04 -9.77
N TRP A 174 -14.89 -5.75 -9.97
CA TRP A 174 -15.42 -4.68 -9.13
C TRP A 174 -16.95 -4.60 -9.23
N GLU A 175 -17.48 -4.77 -10.44
CA GLU A 175 -18.92 -4.76 -10.72
C GLU A 175 -19.57 -6.09 -10.31
N LYS A 176 -18.94 -7.21 -10.64
CA LYS A 176 -19.40 -8.57 -10.30
C LYS A 176 -19.53 -8.77 -8.79
N HIS A 177 -18.57 -8.29 -8.01
CA HIS A 177 -18.55 -8.44 -6.56
C HIS A 177 -19.06 -7.18 -5.82
N LYS A 178 -19.51 -6.17 -6.58
CA LYS A 178 -20.02 -4.87 -6.09
C LYS A 178 -19.13 -4.27 -5.01
N LEU A 179 -17.83 -4.29 -5.23
CA LEU A 179 -16.86 -3.88 -4.22
C LEU A 179 -17.02 -2.39 -3.86
N SER A 180 -16.72 -2.06 -2.61
CA SER A 180 -16.82 -0.71 -2.09
C SER A 180 -15.71 -0.37 -1.10
N ILE A 181 -15.56 0.93 -0.85
CA ILE A 181 -14.87 1.44 0.34
C ILE A 181 -15.93 2.03 1.28
N GLY A 182 -15.81 1.72 2.57
CA GLY A 182 -16.72 2.18 3.61
C GLY A 182 -15.99 2.86 4.76
N LEU A 183 -16.55 3.95 5.27
CA LEU A 183 -16.17 4.58 6.54
C LEU A 183 -17.31 4.38 7.53
N PHE A 184 -16.99 3.72 8.65
CA PHE A 184 -17.89 3.42 9.76
C PHE A 184 -17.35 4.12 11.01
N SER A 185 -18.23 4.79 11.75
CA SER A 185 -17.84 5.69 12.83
C SER A 185 -18.77 5.60 14.03
N LYS A 186 -18.17 5.66 15.22
CA LYS A 186 -18.87 5.91 16.49
C LYS A 186 -19.10 7.40 16.75
N LEU A 187 -18.33 8.27 16.11
CA LEU A 187 -18.47 9.72 16.18
C LEU A 187 -19.42 10.21 15.06
N PRO A 188 -20.28 11.22 15.33
CA PRO A 188 -21.07 11.84 14.28
C PRO A 188 -20.16 12.52 13.24
N PHE A 189 -20.56 12.45 11.97
CA PHE A 189 -19.93 13.25 10.91
C PHE A 189 -20.44 14.70 11.01
N GLU A 190 -19.52 15.67 10.95
CA GLU A 190 -19.89 17.07 10.74
C GLU A 190 -20.28 17.28 9.26
N SER A 191 -19.52 16.65 8.36
CA SER A 191 -19.83 16.58 6.95
C SER A 191 -19.14 15.37 6.32
N THR A 192 -19.66 14.90 5.19
CA THR A 192 -19.06 13.82 4.42
C THR A 192 -18.95 14.21 2.96
N LYS A 193 -17.84 13.87 2.33
CA LYS A 193 -17.64 13.97 0.88
C LYS A 193 -17.21 12.60 0.37
N LEU A 194 -18.06 12.02 -0.47
CA LEU A 194 -17.72 10.87 -1.30
C LEU A 194 -17.38 11.44 -2.66
N GLY A 195 -16.35 10.93 -3.31
CA GLY A 195 -15.99 11.48 -4.60
C GLY A 195 -15.35 10.51 -5.55
N HIS A 196 -15.54 10.82 -6.82
CA HIS A 196 -14.52 10.78 -7.87
C HIS A 196 -13.92 12.19 -7.95
N LEU A 197 -12.67 12.33 -8.41
CA LEU A 197 -12.18 13.67 -8.75
C LEU A 197 -12.59 13.95 -10.19
N GLU A 198 -13.02 15.17 -10.49
CA GLU A 198 -13.58 15.54 -11.80
C GLU A 198 -12.67 15.16 -12.98
N THR A 199 -11.36 15.04 -12.71
CA THR A 199 -10.38 14.61 -13.70
C THR A 199 -10.12 13.10 -13.71
N TYR A 200 -10.31 12.37 -12.60
CA TYR A 200 -10.01 10.93 -12.46
C TYR A 200 -10.85 10.18 -11.42
N ALA A 201 -11.22 8.95 -11.76
CA ALA A 201 -11.87 7.98 -10.89
C ALA A 201 -10.97 7.59 -9.70
N MET A 202 -11.14 8.22 -8.53
CA MET A 202 -10.45 7.89 -7.28
C MET A 202 -11.48 7.53 -6.21
N PRO A 203 -11.54 6.28 -5.72
CA PRO A 203 -12.48 5.96 -4.66
C PRO A 203 -11.92 6.42 -3.33
N TYR A 204 -12.52 7.48 -2.78
CA TYR A 204 -12.22 7.94 -1.43
C TYR A 204 -13.50 8.22 -0.64
N VAL A 205 -13.37 8.06 0.67
CA VAL A 205 -14.35 8.50 1.67
C VAL A 205 -13.69 9.57 2.51
N MET A 206 -14.26 10.78 2.53
CA MET A 206 -13.79 11.88 3.36
C MET A 206 -14.89 12.25 4.35
N ALA A 207 -14.52 12.42 5.61
CA ALA A 207 -15.43 12.96 6.61
C ALA A 207 -14.72 13.95 7.52
N GLN A 208 -15.45 15.00 7.90
CA GLN A 208 -15.03 15.93 8.93
C GLN A 208 -15.65 15.53 10.26
N PHE A 209 -14.87 15.64 11.33
CA PHE A 209 -15.25 15.26 12.68
C PHE A 209 -14.85 16.35 13.65
N LYS A 210 -15.49 16.36 14.83
CA LYS A 210 -14.99 17.02 16.02
C LYS A 210 -14.54 15.97 17.03
N PHE A 211 -13.38 16.19 17.64
CA PHE A 211 -12.90 15.40 18.78
C PHE A 211 -12.42 16.35 19.87
N ASN A 212 -13.15 16.38 21.00
CA ASN A 212 -12.98 17.39 22.06
C ASN A 212 -13.00 18.82 21.52
N GLU A 213 -14.05 19.17 20.76
CA GLU A 213 -14.23 20.47 20.10
C GLU A 213 -13.19 20.83 19.02
N LYS A 214 -12.19 19.98 18.77
CA LYS A 214 -11.19 20.22 17.73
C LYS A 214 -11.60 19.55 16.43
N PRO A 215 -11.74 20.31 15.32
CA PRO A 215 -12.09 19.73 14.05
C PRO A 215 -10.89 18.98 13.45
N PHE A 216 -11.14 17.86 12.78
CA PHE A 216 -10.18 17.19 11.93
C PHE A 216 -10.88 16.53 10.74
N THR A 217 -10.13 16.33 9.67
CA THR A 217 -10.60 15.59 8.48
C THR A 217 -9.94 14.23 8.43
N LEU A 218 -10.72 13.20 8.12
CA LEU A 218 -10.22 11.86 7.83
C LEU A 218 -10.51 11.48 6.38
N PHE A 219 -9.51 10.91 5.73
CA PHE A 219 -9.60 10.25 4.44
C PHE A 219 -9.40 8.75 4.59
N GLY A 220 -10.32 7.98 4.02
CA GLY A 220 -10.13 6.59 3.62
C GLY A 220 -9.98 6.51 2.10
N THR A 221 -8.98 5.80 1.59
CA THR A 221 -8.75 5.67 0.15
C THR A 221 -8.26 4.27 -0.21
N HIS A 222 -8.59 3.80 -1.42
CA HIS A 222 -8.05 2.57 -1.99
C HIS A 222 -7.58 2.87 -3.42
N LEU A 223 -6.28 3.00 -3.63
CA LEU A 223 -5.73 3.37 -4.93
C LEU A 223 -5.57 2.16 -5.84
N MET A 224 -5.56 2.40 -7.14
CA MET A 224 -5.42 1.37 -8.17
C MET A 224 -4.09 0.61 -8.02
N SER A 225 -4.11 -0.72 -8.01
CA SER A 225 -2.86 -1.50 -7.92
C SER A 225 -2.01 -1.34 -9.20
N PRO A 226 -0.68 -1.14 -9.11
CA PRO A 226 0.16 -0.70 -10.23
C PRO A 226 0.64 -1.83 -11.15
N ILE A 227 -0.25 -2.77 -11.52
CA ILE A 227 0.10 -3.88 -12.42
C ILE A 227 -0.24 -3.48 -13.86
N GLY A 228 0.79 -3.21 -14.65
CA GLY A 228 0.66 -2.79 -16.05
C GLY A 228 0.55 -1.28 -16.23
N SER A 229 0.88 -0.82 -17.44
CA SER A 229 1.03 0.61 -17.76
C SER A 229 -0.21 1.45 -17.51
N VAL A 230 -1.41 0.92 -17.81
CA VAL A 230 -2.69 1.61 -17.63
C VAL A 230 -2.96 1.84 -16.14
N ARG A 231 -2.87 0.79 -15.32
CA ARG A 231 -3.16 0.86 -13.88
C ARG A 231 -2.19 1.75 -13.13
N SER A 232 -0.89 1.67 -13.44
CA SER A 232 0.11 2.54 -12.83
C SER A 232 -0.14 4.02 -13.17
N LYS A 233 -0.54 4.33 -14.43
CA LYS A 233 -0.91 5.71 -14.81
C LYS A 233 -2.12 6.21 -14.03
N ILE A 234 -3.14 5.36 -13.86
CA ILE A 234 -4.34 5.71 -13.06
C ILE A 234 -3.95 5.96 -11.61
N ARG A 235 -3.20 5.04 -10.98
CA ARG A 235 -2.72 5.21 -9.61
C ARG A 235 -1.99 6.54 -9.44
N ASN A 236 -1.07 6.88 -10.34
CA ASN A 236 -0.31 8.14 -10.26
C ASN A 236 -1.22 9.37 -10.32
N LYS A 237 -2.19 9.35 -11.22
CA LYS A 237 -3.20 10.40 -11.33
C LYS A 237 -4.07 10.50 -10.07
N GLN A 238 -4.46 9.36 -9.50
CA GLN A 238 -5.19 9.34 -8.22
C GLN A 238 -4.33 9.92 -7.08
N ILE A 239 -3.03 9.60 -7.02
CA ILE A 239 -2.09 10.22 -6.05
C ILE A 239 -2.07 11.74 -6.23
N ASP A 240 -1.88 12.25 -7.45
CA ASP A 240 -1.85 13.70 -7.70
C ASP A 240 -3.16 14.38 -7.31
N ALA A 241 -4.29 13.74 -7.63
CA ALA A 241 -5.61 14.26 -7.33
C ALA A 241 -5.89 14.26 -5.80
N LEU A 242 -5.42 13.23 -5.08
CA LEU A 242 -5.47 13.16 -3.63
C LEU A 242 -4.62 14.27 -2.98
N ILE A 243 -3.42 14.53 -3.50
CA ILE A 243 -2.56 15.63 -3.05
C ILE A 243 -3.29 16.97 -3.16
N GLN A 244 -3.89 17.24 -4.33
CA GLN A 244 -4.65 18.46 -4.56
C GLN A 244 -5.81 18.62 -3.57
N GLN A 245 -6.57 17.55 -3.31
CA GLN A 245 -7.66 17.61 -2.32
C GLN A 245 -7.14 17.90 -0.91
N ILE A 246 -6.09 17.20 -0.46
CA ILE A 246 -5.51 17.41 0.87
C ILE A 246 -5.02 18.86 1.04
N GLN A 247 -4.41 19.44 0.00
CA GLN A 247 -3.92 20.82 0.03
C GLN A 247 -5.04 21.87 0.15
N THR A 248 -6.29 21.53 -0.15
CA THR A 248 -7.44 22.44 0.05
C THR A 248 -7.96 22.46 1.48
N ILE A 249 -7.47 21.58 2.36
CA ILE A 249 -7.99 21.40 3.71
C ILE A 249 -7.13 22.16 4.72
N ASN A 250 -7.76 23.09 5.42
CA ASN A 250 -7.12 23.93 6.45
C ASN A 250 -7.19 23.32 7.87
N GLN A 251 -7.62 22.07 8.00
CA GLN A 251 -7.77 21.36 9.27
C GLN A 251 -6.74 20.22 9.41
N PRO A 252 -6.41 19.78 10.65
CA PRO A 252 -5.66 18.56 10.86
C PRO A 252 -6.25 17.42 10.04
N THR A 253 -5.40 16.76 9.24
CA THR A 253 -5.84 15.74 8.29
C THR A 253 -5.18 14.41 8.62
N VAL A 254 -5.98 13.35 8.66
CA VAL A 254 -5.53 11.97 8.79
C VAL A 254 -5.91 11.23 7.52
N LEU A 255 -4.95 10.52 6.93
CA LEU A 255 -5.21 9.67 5.77
C LEU A 255 -4.81 8.24 6.09
N LEU A 256 -5.70 7.29 5.78
CA LEU A 256 -5.43 5.87 5.87
C LEU A 256 -5.99 5.13 4.66
N GLY A 257 -5.36 4.02 4.32
CA GLY A 257 -5.87 3.08 3.33
C GLY A 257 -4.77 2.40 2.53
N ASP A 258 -5.16 1.54 1.60
CA ASP A 258 -4.26 0.88 0.66
C ASP A 258 -3.95 1.81 -0.52
N LEU A 259 -2.79 2.47 -0.43
CA LEU A 259 -2.26 3.31 -1.49
C LEU A 259 -1.63 2.52 -2.64
N ASN A 260 -1.53 1.18 -2.51
CA ASN A 260 -0.94 0.31 -3.52
C ASN A 260 0.48 0.74 -3.94
N ILE A 261 1.25 1.21 -2.96
CA ILE A 261 2.58 1.79 -3.14
C ILE A 261 3.43 1.59 -1.88
N THR A 262 4.71 1.27 -2.07
CA THR A 262 5.66 1.16 -0.94
C THR A 262 6.21 2.53 -0.55
N PRO A 263 6.57 2.75 0.73
CA PRO A 263 7.06 4.05 1.21
C PRO A 263 8.29 4.60 0.46
N TRP A 264 9.15 3.72 -0.06
CA TRP A 264 10.34 4.12 -0.81
C TRP A 264 10.10 4.36 -2.31
N SER A 265 8.86 4.25 -2.81
CA SER A 265 8.55 4.61 -4.21
C SER A 265 8.70 6.13 -4.41
N PRO A 266 9.23 6.58 -5.55
CA PRO A 266 9.34 8.00 -5.86
C PRO A 266 8.00 8.75 -5.83
N PHE A 267 6.87 8.09 -6.10
CA PHE A 267 5.54 8.72 -6.06
C PHE A 267 5.02 8.89 -4.63
N PHE A 268 5.35 7.96 -3.72
CA PHE A 268 5.00 8.11 -2.30
C PHE A 268 5.83 9.21 -1.63
N LYS A 269 7.12 9.32 -1.97
CA LYS A 269 7.97 10.42 -1.50
C LYS A 269 7.41 11.79 -1.91
N ASP A 270 6.99 11.92 -3.17
CA ASP A 270 6.33 13.15 -3.65
C ASP A 270 5.02 13.41 -2.91
N PHE A 271 4.22 12.37 -2.65
CA PHE A 271 2.98 12.47 -1.89
C PHE A 271 3.21 13.05 -0.49
N ILE A 272 4.16 12.52 0.27
CA ILE A 272 4.52 13.02 1.60
C ILE A 272 5.06 14.46 1.51
N GLN A 273 5.98 14.73 0.57
CA GLN A 273 6.58 16.05 0.41
C GLN A 273 5.54 17.12 0.06
N LYS A 274 4.59 16.82 -0.85
CA LYS A 274 3.60 17.79 -1.33
C LYS A 274 2.44 17.98 -0.37
N THR A 275 2.04 16.95 0.38
CA THR A 275 0.94 17.05 1.36
C THR A 275 1.40 17.56 2.72
N GLY A 276 2.68 17.40 3.06
CA GLY A 276 3.20 17.70 4.40
C GLY A 276 2.68 16.75 5.48
N LEU A 277 1.98 15.66 5.10
CA LEU A 277 1.56 14.63 6.03
C LEU A 277 2.79 13.94 6.62
N LYS A 278 2.65 13.48 7.87
CA LYS A 278 3.69 12.71 8.55
C LYS A 278 3.36 11.24 8.51
N GLU A 279 4.34 10.45 8.11
CA GLU A 279 4.26 9.00 8.21
C GLU A 279 4.15 8.57 9.67
N THR A 280 3.47 7.46 9.91
CA THR A 280 3.35 6.84 11.25
C THR A 280 4.46 5.82 11.52
N ARG A 281 5.33 5.58 10.54
CA ARG A 281 6.43 4.60 10.54
C ARG A 281 7.73 5.25 10.11
#